data_AF-A0A537Q854-F1
#
_entry.id   AF-A0A537Q854-F1
#
_cell.length_a   1.000
_cell.length_b   1.000
_cell.length_c   1.000
_cell.angle_alpha   90.00
_cell.angle_beta   90.00
_cell.angle_gamma   90.00
#
_symmetry.space_group_name_H-M   'P 1'
#
loop_
_entity.id
_entity.type
_entity.pdbx_description
1 polymer ?
#
loop_
_entity_poly.entity_id
_entity_poly.type
_entity_poly.pdbx_seq_one_letter_code
_entity_poly.pdbx_strand_id
1 'polypeptide(L)'
;MGHSIHDKTLDAKKARILINALIDCARAGVRSSFSIKEMICGISLYLECGKFNRENWRTYHRLSDAAKQIRDAGDKDWKRHVTFEHARPINVMYRMLLDERATLTLVRAAIIIGEYPPVLITVAEELRMAKLGFMHDGVPEQRYAHIPISGFSLRSEVAAAKPLRTGGG
;
A
#
# COMPACT_ATOMS: atom_id res chain seq x y z
N MET A 1 1.98 -9.26 6.09
CA MET A 1 1.24 -9.04 4.83
C MET A 1 -0.10 -9.73 4.98
N GLY A 2 -1.19 -9.15 4.46
CA GLY A 2 -2.50 -9.80 4.52
C GLY A 2 -2.51 -11.05 3.65
N HIS A 3 -1.90 -10.96 2.46
CA HIS A 3 -1.78 -12.07 1.52
C HIS A 3 -0.32 -12.35 1.15
N SER A 4 0.00 -13.63 0.96
CA SER A 4 1.35 -14.08 0.70
C SER A 4 1.59 -14.31 -0.79
N ILE A 5 2.69 -13.79 -1.31
CA ILE A 5 3.15 -14.11 -2.66
C ILE A 5 3.55 -15.58 -2.82
N HIS A 6 3.59 -16.38 -1.76
CA HIS A 6 3.93 -17.81 -1.79
C HIS A 6 2.69 -18.72 -1.84
N ASP A 7 1.48 -18.16 -1.79
CA ASP A 7 0.27 -18.96 -1.88
C ASP A 7 0.15 -19.68 -3.24
N LYS A 8 -0.61 -20.78 -3.24
CA LYS A 8 -0.87 -21.61 -4.44
C LYS A 8 -2.01 -21.06 -5.31
N THR A 9 -2.54 -19.88 -5.00
CA THR A 9 -3.65 -19.26 -5.74
C THR A 9 -3.16 -18.67 -7.07
N LEU A 10 -4.09 -18.50 -8.02
CA LEU A 10 -3.80 -17.82 -9.29
C LEU A 10 -3.38 -16.36 -9.05
N ASP A 11 -4.01 -15.69 -8.09
CA ASP A 11 -3.68 -14.31 -7.73
C ASP A 11 -2.24 -14.20 -7.18
N ALA A 12 -1.80 -15.15 -6.35
CA ALA A 12 -0.42 -15.21 -5.87
C ALA A 12 0.58 -15.47 -7.00
N LYS A 13 0.24 -16.37 -7.94
CA LYS A 13 1.06 -16.59 -9.14
C LYS A 13 1.19 -15.31 -9.96
N LYS A 14 0.09 -14.58 -10.17
CA LYS A 14 0.08 -13.30 -10.86
C LYS A 14 0.92 -12.26 -10.14
N ALA A 15 0.86 -12.20 -8.81
CA ALA A 15 1.67 -11.29 -8.00
C ALA A 15 3.16 -11.55 -8.23
N ARG A 16 3.59 -12.83 -8.17
CA ARG A 16 4.98 -13.21 -8.42
C ARG A 16 5.46 -12.79 -9.81
N ILE A 17 4.64 -12.97 -10.84
CA ILE A 17 4.96 -12.57 -12.22
C ILE A 17 5.16 -11.05 -12.30
N LEU A 18 4.23 -10.26 -11.74
CA LEU A 18 4.30 -8.80 -11.79
C LEU A 18 5.48 -8.26 -10.97
N ILE A 19 5.78 -8.85 -9.82
CA ILE A 19 6.93 -8.47 -8.99
C ILE A 19 8.23 -8.79 -9.73
N ASN A 20 8.35 -9.97 -10.36
CA ASN A 20 9.53 -10.29 -11.17
C ASN A 20 9.71 -9.32 -12.34
N ALA A 21 8.62 -8.94 -13.03
CA ALA A 21 8.70 -7.94 -14.09
C ALA A 21 9.21 -6.57 -13.57
N LEU A 22 8.77 -6.15 -12.38
CA LEU A 22 9.29 -4.94 -11.73
C LEU A 22 10.78 -5.05 -11.38
N ILE A 23 11.21 -6.22 -10.89
CA ILE A 23 12.62 -6.50 -10.58
C ILE A 23 13.46 -6.41 -11.87
N ASP A 24 12.99 -7.01 -12.96
CA ASP A 24 13.70 -6.98 -14.24
C ASP A 24 13.78 -5.55 -14.80
N CYS A 25 12.70 -4.77 -14.71
CA CYS A 25 12.73 -3.35 -15.04
C CYS A 25 13.73 -2.58 -14.18
N ALA A 26 13.78 -2.83 -12.87
CA ALA A 26 14.71 -2.16 -11.96
C ALA A 26 16.17 -2.53 -12.25
N ARG A 27 16.45 -3.80 -12.52
CA ARG A 27 17.78 -4.30 -12.93
C ARG A 27 18.25 -3.67 -14.24
N ALA A 28 17.35 -3.51 -15.19
CA ALA A 28 17.63 -2.83 -16.46
C ALA A 28 17.70 -1.29 -16.34
N GLY A 29 17.47 -0.71 -15.15
CA GLY A 29 17.52 0.73 -14.94
C GLY A 29 16.40 1.50 -15.66
N VAL A 30 15.26 0.84 -15.90
CA VAL A 30 14.11 1.45 -16.59
C VAL A 30 13.60 2.64 -15.77
N ARG A 31 13.30 3.76 -16.44
CA ARG A 31 12.72 4.94 -15.79
C ARG A 31 11.27 4.66 -15.39
N SER A 32 10.82 5.26 -14.30
CA SER A 32 9.42 5.16 -13.86
C SER A 32 8.47 5.60 -14.97
N SER A 33 7.46 4.78 -15.25
CA SER A 33 6.43 5.00 -16.25
C SER A 33 5.04 4.82 -15.64
N PHE A 34 3.99 5.21 -16.37
CA PHE A 34 2.61 4.97 -15.96
C PHE A 34 2.36 3.47 -15.66
N SER A 35 2.81 2.57 -16.55
CA SER A 35 2.64 1.12 -16.36
C SER A 35 3.34 0.59 -15.10
N ILE A 36 4.52 1.10 -14.76
CA ILE A 36 5.22 0.74 -13.52
C ILE A 36 4.42 1.17 -12.30
N LYS A 37 3.84 2.37 -12.32
CA LYS A 37 3.02 2.88 -11.22
C LYS A 37 1.75 2.05 -11.03
N GLU A 38 1.09 1.69 -12.12
CA GLU A 38 -0.09 0.83 -12.09
C GLU A 38 0.24 -0.59 -11.60
N MET A 39 1.39 -1.16 -11.99
CA MET A 39 1.85 -2.44 -11.45
C MET A 39 2.06 -2.38 -9.94
N ILE A 40 2.77 -1.35 -9.44
CA ILE A 40 2.99 -1.17 -8.00
C ILE A 40 1.65 -1.02 -7.29
N CYS A 41 0.75 -0.17 -7.77
CA CYS A 41 -0.58 0.01 -7.20
C CYS A 41 -1.37 -1.32 -7.12
N GLY A 42 -1.40 -2.08 -8.21
CA GLY A 42 -2.08 -3.37 -8.25
C GLY A 42 -1.46 -4.42 -7.31
N ILE A 43 -0.13 -4.47 -7.21
CA ILE A 43 0.57 -5.37 -6.27
C ILE A 43 0.30 -4.95 -4.83
N SER A 44 0.34 -3.65 -4.51
CA SER A 44 0.02 -3.13 -3.17
C SER A 44 -1.38 -3.54 -2.74
N LEU A 45 -2.36 -3.43 -3.64
CA LEU A 45 -3.72 -3.91 -3.39
C LEU A 45 -3.75 -5.42 -3.15
N TYR A 46 -3.07 -6.21 -3.99
CA TYR A 46 -3.03 -7.65 -3.81
C TYR A 46 -2.42 -8.07 -2.46
N LEU A 47 -1.30 -7.46 -2.06
CA LEU A 47 -0.63 -7.78 -0.80
C LEU A 47 -1.49 -7.45 0.43
N GLU A 48 -2.43 -6.51 0.28
CA GLU A 48 -3.35 -6.11 1.32
C GLU A 48 -4.66 -6.91 1.32
N CYS A 49 -5.34 -7.06 0.17
CA CYS A 49 -6.68 -7.63 0.08
C CYS A 49 -6.81 -8.86 -0.84
N GLY A 50 -5.70 -9.35 -1.38
CA GLY A 50 -5.65 -10.56 -2.20
C GLY A 50 -6.15 -10.36 -3.62
N LYS A 51 -6.46 -9.12 -4.02
CA LYS A 51 -6.98 -8.76 -5.34
C LYS A 51 -6.23 -7.56 -5.92
N PHE A 52 -6.10 -7.53 -7.25
CA PHE A 52 -5.38 -6.49 -7.98
C PHE A 52 -6.27 -5.31 -8.40
N ASN A 53 -7.60 -5.44 -8.26
CA ASN A 53 -8.55 -4.47 -8.78
C ASN A 53 -9.16 -3.59 -7.68
N ARG A 54 -9.56 -2.40 -8.10
CA ARG A 54 -10.31 -1.41 -7.33
C ARG A 54 -11.79 -1.79 -7.15
N GLU A 55 -12.24 -2.97 -7.54
CA GLU A 55 -13.68 -3.26 -7.58
C GLU A 55 -14.24 -3.69 -6.21
N ASN A 56 -13.36 -4.09 -5.28
CA ASN A 56 -13.71 -4.49 -3.92
C ASN A 56 -13.70 -3.33 -2.91
N TRP A 57 -13.97 -2.09 -3.33
CA TRP A 57 -13.97 -0.91 -2.42
C TRP A 57 -14.97 -1.05 -1.27
N ARG A 58 -16.07 -1.79 -1.48
CA ARG A 58 -17.06 -2.03 -0.42
C ARG A 58 -16.49 -2.87 0.73
N THR A 59 -15.64 -3.85 0.41
CA THR A 59 -15.05 -4.77 1.40
C THR A 59 -13.63 -4.36 1.78
N TYR A 60 -13.16 -3.20 1.32
CA TYR A 60 -11.85 -2.70 1.71
C TYR A 60 -11.92 -2.21 3.15
N HIS A 61 -11.19 -2.88 4.04
CA HIS A 61 -11.25 -2.61 5.48
C HIS A 61 -10.33 -1.47 5.93
N ARG A 62 -9.35 -1.11 5.09
CA ARG A 62 -8.39 -0.05 5.38
C ARG A 62 -8.85 1.25 4.74
N LEU A 63 -9.78 1.92 5.42
CA LEU A 63 -10.38 3.16 4.95
C LEU A 63 -10.44 4.20 6.06
N SER A 64 -10.31 5.47 5.72
CA SER A 64 -10.49 6.56 6.68
C SER A 64 -11.92 6.61 7.20
N ASP A 65 -12.12 7.22 8.37
CA ASP A 65 -13.45 7.38 8.94
C ASP A 65 -14.38 8.18 8.02
N ALA A 66 -13.84 9.18 7.32
CA ALA A 66 -14.59 9.96 6.34
C ALA A 66 -14.96 9.13 5.10
N ALA A 67 -14.02 8.33 4.57
CA ALA A 67 -14.32 7.42 3.46
C ALA A 67 -15.34 6.35 3.86
N LYS A 68 -15.30 5.89 5.11
CA LYS A 68 -16.28 4.97 5.68
C LYS A 68 -17.68 5.58 5.70
N GLN A 69 -17.82 6.83 6.17
CA GLN A 69 -19.11 7.53 6.16
C GLN A 69 -19.67 7.67 4.74
N ILE A 70 -18.86 8.09 3.77
CA ILE A 70 -19.27 8.21 2.37
C ILE A 70 -19.71 6.87 1.79
N ARG A 71 -18.96 5.79 2.07
CA ARG A 71 -19.31 4.43 1.62
C ARG A 71 -20.60 3.94 2.24
N ASP A 72 -20.74 4.11 3.56
CA ASP A 72 -21.85 3.56 4.35
C ASP A 72 -23.16 4.34 4.12
N ALA A 73 -23.09 5.60 3.64
CA ALA A 73 -24.24 6.37 3.17
C ALA A 73 -24.95 5.72 1.96
N GLY A 74 -24.26 4.85 1.21
CA GLY A 74 -24.88 4.01 0.19
C GLY A 74 -25.24 4.70 -1.13
N ASP A 75 -24.81 5.95 -1.33
CA ASP A 75 -25.00 6.68 -2.60
C ASP A 75 -24.43 5.92 -3.78
N LYS A 76 -25.06 5.99 -4.96
CA LYS A 76 -24.57 5.26 -6.16
C LYS A 76 -23.21 5.79 -6.64
N ASP A 77 -22.96 7.08 -6.47
CA ASP A 77 -21.77 7.78 -6.97
C ASP A 77 -20.64 7.95 -5.94
N TRP A 78 -20.78 7.35 -4.75
CA TRP A 78 -19.81 7.46 -3.65
C TRP A 78 -18.35 7.20 -4.06
N LYS A 79 -18.12 6.33 -5.05
CA LYS A 79 -16.79 6.00 -5.60
C LYS A 79 -16.07 7.21 -6.22
N ARG A 80 -16.79 8.24 -6.67
CA ARG A 80 -16.18 9.46 -7.22
C ARG A 80 -15.60 10.36 -6.13
N HIS A 81 -15.96 10.11 -4.87
CA HIS A 81 -15.57 10.93 -3.73
C HIS A 81 -14.44 10.32 -2.90
N VAL A 82 -13.94 9.14 -3.28
CA VAL A 82 -12.86 8.45 -2.57
C VAL A 82 -11.79 7.95 -3.54
N THR A 83 -10.59 7.75 -3.04
CA THR A 83 -9.39 7.34 -3.79
C THR A 83 -8.48 6.49 -2.91
N PHE A 84 -7.49 5.84 -3.51
CA PHE A 84 -6.44 5.14 -2.77
C PHE A 84 -5.22 6.02 -2.60
N GLU A 85 -4.85 6.22 -1.33
CA GLU A 85 -3.66 6.94 -0.91
C GLU A 85 -2.56 5.95 -0.54
N HIS A 86 -1.34 6.17 -1.04
CA HIS A 86 -0.17 5.39 -0.64
C HIS A 86 0.70 6.25 0.27
N ALA A 87 0.85 5.85 1.54
CA ALA A 87 1.60 6.67 2.48
C ALA A 87 3.05 6.88 2.07
N ARG A 88 3.69 5.82 1.54
CA ARG A 88 4.93 5.92 0.78
C ARG A 88 4.57 6.21 -0.69
N PRO A 89 5.01 7.34 -1.29
CA PRO A 89 4.71 7.62 -2.68
C PRO A 89 5.21 6.50 -3.62
N ILE A 90 4.43 6.15 -4.64
CA ILE A 90 4.77 5.07 -5.59
C ILE A 90 6.14 5.31 -6.25
N ASN A 91 6.49 6.57 -6.55
CA ASN A 91 7.80 6.92 -7.09
C ASN A 91 8.94 6.60 -6.13
N VAL A 92 8.71 6.72 -4.82
CA VAL A 92 9.69 6.37 -3.79
C VAL A 92 9.82 4.86 -3.70
N MET A 93 8.70 4.11 -3.72
CA MET A 93 8.73 2.64 -3.78
C MET A 93 9.57 2.14 -4.96
N TYR A 94 9.34 2.68 -6.16
CA TYR A 94 10.10 2.26 -7.33
C TYR A 94 11.58 2.65 -7.27
N ARG A 95 11.89 3.81 -6.68
CA ARG A 95 13.29 4.23 -6.45
C ARG A 95 14.02 3.25 -5.54
N MET A 96 13.40 2.79 -4.46
CA MET A 96 13.98 1.77 -3.59
C MET A 96 14.28 0.46 -4.35
N LEU A 97 13.40 0.05 -5.29
CA LEU A 97 13.68 -1.10 -6.15
C LEU A 97 14.90 -0.85 -7.05
N LEU A 98 15.06 0.36 -7.59
CA LEU A 98 16.22 0.76 -8.41
C LEU A 98 17.51 0.81 -7.60
N ASP A 99 17.45 1.29 -6.37
CA ASP A 99 18.60 1.41 -5.47
C ASP A 99 19.09 0.01 -5.04
N GLU A 100 18.17 -0.91 -4.78
CA GLU A 100 18.49 -2.29 -4.39
C GLU A 100 18.68 -3.26 -5.57
N ARG A 101 18.65 -2.77 -6.81
CA ARG A 101 18.53 -3.60 -8.03
C ARG A 101 19.55 -4.75 -8.16
N ALA A 102 20.75 -4.60 -7.59
CA ALA A 102 21.81 -5.61 -7.66
C ALA A 102 21.53 -6.85 -6.80
N THR A 103 20.84 -6.67 -5.68
CA THR A 103 20.55 -7.74 -4.71
C THR A 103 19.05 -7.99 -4.54
N LEU A 104 18.22 -7.29 -5.32
CA LEU A 104 16.77 -7.32 -5.21
C LEU A 104 16.22 -8.73 -5.43
N THR A 105 15.51 -9.23 -4.41
CA THR A 105 14.81 -10.50 -4.42
C THR A 105 13.30 -10.28 -4.51
N LEU A 106 12.56 -11.33 -4.89
CA LEU A 106 11.11 -11.34 -4.93
C LEU A 106 10.48 -10.92 -3.58
N VAL A 107 11.00 -11.49 -2.48
CA VAL A 107 10.51 -11.19 -1.12
C VAL A 107 10.83 -9.75 -0.74
N ARG A 108 12.03 -9.25 -1.05
CA ARG A 108 12.41 -7.87 -0.74
C ARG A 108 11.57 -6.85 -1.50
N ALA A 109 11.31 -7.10 -2.79
CA ALA A 109 10.42 -6.26 -3.58
C ALA A 109 8.99 -6.26 -3.02
N ALA A 110 8.46 -7.41 -2.63
CA ALA A 110 7.16 -7.50 -1.97
C ALA A 110 7.11 -6.71 -0.65
N ILE A 111 8.18 -6.73 0.15
CA ILE A 111 8.29 -5.93 1.38
C ILE A 111 8.25 -4.43 1.04
N ILE A 112 9.08 -3.96 0.11
CA ILE A 112 9.11 -2.54 -0.28
C ILE A 112 7.73 -2.02 -0.71
N ILE A 113 6.99 -2.83 -1.46
CA ILE A 113 5.66 -2.49 -1.98
C ILE A 113 4.58 -2.59 -0.89
N GLY A 114 4.61 -3.65 -0.07
CA GLY A 114 3.54 -3.98 0.88
C GLY A 114 3.76 -3.53 2.33
N GLU A 115 4.83 -2.80 2.62
CA GLU A 115 5.12 -2.28 3.96
C GLU A 115 4.08 -1.24 4.40
N TYR A 116 3.73 -0.33 3.49
CA TYR A 116 2.74 0.73 3.70
C TYR A 116 1.58 0.57 2.70
N PRO A 117 0.60 -0.31 3.02
CA PRO A 117 -0.52 -0.60 2.14
C PRO A 117 -1.41 0.64 1.91
N PRO A 118 -2.08 0.72 0.75
CA PRO A 118 -2.89 1.88 0.39
C PRO A 118 -4.08 2.04 1.34
N VAL A 119 -4.51 3.27 1.62
CA VAL A 119 -5.70 3.55 2.41
C VAL A 119 -6.75 4.16 1.51
N LEU A 120 -8.00 3.69 1.62
CA LEU A 120 -9.11 4.36 0.96
C LEU A 120 -9.44 5.64 1.73
N ILE A 121 -9.26 6.79 1.10
CA ILE A 121 -9.52 8.11 1.69
C ILE A 121 -10.48 8.90 0.81
N THR A 122 -11.04 9.97 1.33
CA THR A 122 -11.81 10.93 0.52
C THR A 122 -10.91 11.78 -0.38
N VAL A 123 -11.44 12.27 -1.49
CA VAL A 123 -10.74 13.24 -2.36
C VAL A 123 -10.38 14.51 -1.58
N ALA A 124 -11.19 14.91 -0.60
CA ALA A 124 -10.89 16.04 0.28
C ALA A 124 -9.66 15.78 1.17
N GLU A 125 -9.53 14.56 1.71
CA GLU A 125 -8.34 14.15 2.46
C GLU A 125 -7.09 14.11 1.58
N GLU A 126 -7.20 13.61 0.34
CA GLU A 126 -6.09 13.61 -0.63
C GLU A 126 -5.60 15.04 -0.90
N LEU A 127 -6.52 15.97 -1.17
CA LEU A 127 -6.19 17.38 -1.38
C LEU A 127 -5.52 18.02 -0.15
N ARG A 128 -5.94 17.64 1.06
CA ARG A 128 -5.29 18.09 2.30
C ARG A 128 -3.89 17.51 2.43
N MET A 129 -3.68 16.23 2.10
CA MET A 129 -2.36 15.60 2.13
C MET A 129 -1.41 16.28 1.14
N ALA A 130 -1.91 16.62 -0.06
CA ALA A 130 -1.17 17.39 -1.04
C ALA A 130 -0.74 18.76 -0.50
N LYS A 131 -1.64 19.50 0.16
CA LYS A 131 -1.34 20.81 0.77
C LYS A 131 -0.29 20.73 1.89
N LEU A 132 -0.22 19.60 2.60
CA LEU A 132 0.78 19.35 3.64
C LEU A 132 2.14 18.89 3.07
N GLY A 133 2.30 18.82 1.75
CA GLY A 133 3.56 18.47 1.09
C GLY A 133 3.77 16.97 0.86
N PHE A 134 2.81 16.12 1.26
CA PHE A 134 2.99 14.67 1.19
C PHE A 134 2.97 14.09 -0.23
N MET A 135 2.60 14.87 -1.25
CA MET A 135 2.59 14.41 -2.65
C MET A 135 3.94 13.89 -3.15
N HIS A 136 5.04 14.41 -2.60
CA HIS A 136 6.39 14.16 -3.12
C HIS A 136 7.33 13.54 -2.10
N ASP A 137 7.10 13.79 -0.81
CA ASP A 137 7.97 13.38 0.28
C ASP A 137 7.17 13.16 1.58
N GLY A 138 7.87 12.84 2.67
CA GLY A 138 7.32 12.66 3.99
C GLY A 138 7.40 11.22 4.48
N VAL A 139 7.59 11.07 5.79
CA VAL A 139 7.67 9.77 6.43
C VAL A 139 6.27 9.14 6.45
N PRO A 140 6.07 7.90 5.95
CA PRO A 140 4.76 7.28 5.83
C PRO A 140 3.93 7.30 7.12
N GLU A 141 4.58 7.13 8.28
CA GLU A 141 3.98 7.21 9.61
C GLU A 141 3.34 8.57 9.89
N GLN A 142 4.01 9.67 9.54
CA GLN A 142 3.46 11.02 9.71
C GLN A 142 2.24 11.23 8.83
N ARG A 143 2.28 10.69 7.60
CA ARG A 143 1.15 10.78 6.69
C ARG A 143 -0.07 10.02 7.20
N TYR A 144 0.13 8.81 7.74
CA TYR A 144 -0.97 8.07 8.36
C TYR A 144 -1.51 8.75 9.61
N ALA A 145 -0.67 9.40 10.42
CA ALA A 145 -1.13 10.13 11.60
C ALA A 145 -2.12 11.26 11.24
N HIS A 146 -2.07 11.77 10.01
CA HIS A 146 -3.02 12.77 9.54
C HIS A 146 -4.32 12.19 8.98
N ILE A 147 -4.43 10.89 8.75
CA ILE A 147 -5.64 10.23 8.24
C ILE A 147 -6.26 9.45 9.40
N PRO A 148 -7.41 9.88 9.95
CA PRO A 148 -8.09 9.11 10.98
C PRO A 148 -8.56 7.76 10.40
N ILE A 149 -8.02 6.66 10.91
CA ILE A 149 -8.39 5.29 10.51
C ILE A 149 -8.80 4.55 11.78
N SER A 150 -10.10 4.52 12.07
CA SER A 150 -10.61 3.75 13.21
C SER A 150 -10.56 2.24 12.92
N GLY A 151 -10.14 1.44 13.91
CA GLY A 151 -10.10 -0.03 13.82
C GLY A 151 -8.90 -0.61 13.06
N PHE A 152 -7.85 0.19 12.86
CA PHE A 152 -6.60 -0.23 12.23
C PHE A 152 -5.39 0.19 13.08
N SER A 153 -4.37 -0.67 13.17
CA SER A 153 -3.08 -0.35 13.80
C SER A 153 -1.94 -0.63 12.82
N LEU A 154 -1.02 0.33 12.69
CA LEU A 154 0.19 0.14 11.88
C LEU A 154 1.00 -1.03 12.43
N ARG A 155 1.69 -1.78 11.55
CA ARG A 155 2.50 -2.93 12.02
C ARG A 155 3.63 -2.50 12.95
N SER A 156 4.17 -1.30 12.75
CA SER A 156 5.14 -0.68 13.65
C SER A 156 4.57 -0.44 15.05
N GLU A 157 3.28 -0.12 15.17
CA GLU A 157 2.58 0.04 16.46
C GLU A 157 2.33 -1.32 17.14
N VAL A 158 1.97 -2.35 16.37
CA VAL A 158 1.80 -3.73 16.90
C VAL A 158 3.13 -4.32 17.38
N ALA A 159 4.25 -3.98 16.72
CA ALA A 159 5.57 -4.40 17.16
C ALA A 159 6.01 -3.71 18.46
N ALA A 160 5.69 -2.42 18.63
CA ALA A 160 5.95 -1.66 19.85
C ALA A 160 5.08 -2.08 21.05
N ALA A 161 3.91 -2.68 20.78
CA ALA A 161 2.96 -3.12 21.81
C ALA A 161 3.25 -4.51 22.41
N LYS A 162 4.29 -5.25 21.97
CA LYS A 162 4.72 -6.47 22.68
C LYS A 162 5.55 -6.09 23.91
N PRO A 163 5.08 -6.37 25.14
CA PRO A 163 5.95 -6.23 26.30
C PRO A 163 7.07 -7.27 26.19
N LEU A 164 8.27 -6.87 26.61
CA LEU A 164 9.35 -7.80 26.96
C LEU A 164 8.73 -8.91 27.82
N ARG A 165 8.72 -10.15 27.30
CA ARG A 165 8.55 -11.31 28.17
C ARG A 165 9.79 -11.32 29.07
N THR A 166 9.65 -10.77 30.27
CA THR A 166 10.55 -11.07 31.37
C THR A 166 10.43 -12.56 31.62
N GLY A 167 11.48 -13.31 31.27
CA GLY A 167 11.62 -14.70 31.69
C GLY A 167 11.71 -14.74 33.22
N GLY A 168 10.81 -15.49 33.84
CA GLY A 168 11.10 -16.25 35.07
C GLY A 168 11.08 -17.72 34.63
N GLY A 169 12.02 -18.57 35.00
CA GLY A 169 12.69 -18.67 36.30
C GLY A 169 12.41 -20.07 36.78
#